data_AF-A0A9D7N2Z9-F1
#
_entry.id   AF-A0A9D7N2Z9-F1
#
_cell.length_a   1.000
_cell.length_b   1.000
_cell.length_c   1.000
_cell.angle_alpha   90.00
_cell.angle_beta   90.00
_cell.angle_gamma   90.00
#
_symmetry.space_group_name_H-M   'P 1'
#
loop_
_entity.id
_entity.type
_entity.pdbx_description
1 polymer ?
#
loop_
_entity_poly.entity_id
_entity_poly.type
_entity_poly.pdbx_seq_one_letter_code
_entity_poly.pdbx_strand_id
1 'polypeptide(L)' 'MDIEERYLEALARLTPAERMARGQRIFHEARELLARRIRAEVGPVSEERLRLLVAREMYADEPEIRAWLDRELERVRA' A
#
# COMPACT_ATOMS: atom_id res chain seq x y z
N MET A 1 -7.02 16.15 -28.48
CA MET A 1 -6.93 16.04 -27.02
C MET A 1 -6.45 14.65 -26.71
N ASP A 2 -5.24 14.55 -26.18
CA ASP A 2 -4.59 13.29 -25.80
C ASP A 2 -5.25 12.68 -24.55
N ILE A 3 -5.08 11.38 -24.34
CA ILE A 3 -5.55 10.66 -23.16
C ILE A 3 -4.98 11.28 -21.88
N GLU A 4 -3.72 11.70 -21.91
CA GLU A 4 -3.07 12.36 -20.77
C GLU A 4 -3.77 13.70 -20.45
N GLU A 5 -4.04 14.54 -21.45
CA GLU A 5 -4.75 15.81 -21.27
C GLU A 5 -6.16 15.60 -20.68
N ARG A 6 -6.91 14.61 -21.21
CA ARG A 6 -8.24 14.24 -20.68
C ARG A 6 -8.19 13.81 -19.22
N TYR A 7 -7.16 13.06 -18.86
CA TYR A 7 -6.96 12.58 -17.50
C TYR A 7 -6.64 13.73 -16.54
N LEU A 8 -5.74 14.64 -16.94
CA LEU A 8 -5.38 15.81 -16.15
C LEU A 8 -6.57 16.76 -15.95
N GLU A 9 -7.37 16.99 -16.98
CA GLU A 9 -8.61 17.78 -16.84
C GLU A 9 -9.60 17.13 -15.87
N ALA A 10 -9.79 15.81 -15.96
CA ALA A 10 -10.68 15.09 -15.06
C ALA A 10 -10.19 15.18 -13.61
N LEU A 11 -8.88 15.11 -13.38
CA LEU A 11 -8.29 15.34 -12.06
C LEU A 11 -8.51 16.78 -11.58
N ALA A 12 -8.34 17.77 -12.45
CA ALA A 12 -8.51 19.19 -12.12
C ALA A 12 -9.92 19.50 -11.60
N ARG A 13 -10.94 18.81 -12.12
CA ARG A 13 -12.35 18.98 -11.74
C ARG A 13 -12.73 18.36 -10.39
N LEU A 14 -11.87 17.54 -9.78
CA LEU A 14 -12.15 16.93 -8.48
C LEU A 14 -12.08 17.97 -7.35
N THR A 15 -13.11 17.95 -6.50
CA THR A 15 -13.11 18.64 -5.20
C THR A 15 -12.04 18.06 -4.27
N PRO A 16 -11.61 18.79 -3.22
CA PRO A 16 -10.69 18.24 -2.22
C PRO A 16 -11.15 16.92 -1.61
N ALA A 17 -12.45 16.78 -1.31
CA ALA A 17 -13.02 15.54 -0.77
C ALA A 17 -12.90 14.36 -1.74
N GLU A 18 -13.21 14.58 -3.02
CA GLU A 18 -13.09 13.53 -4.05
C GLU A 18 -11.63 13.15 -4.32
N ARG A 19 -10.70 14.10 -4.26
CA ARG A 19 -9.26 13.83 -4.34
C ARG A 19 -8.79 12.93 -3.20
N MET A 20 -9.22 13.24 -1.97
CA MET A 20 -8.89 12.42 -0.80
C MET A 20 -9.50 11.02 -0.92
N ALA A 21 -10.78 10.91 -1.26
CA ALA A 21 -11.44 9.62 -1.44
C ALA A 21 -10.76 8.77 -2.53
N ARG A 22 -10.37 9.41 -3.64
CA ARG A 22 -9.61 8.75 -4.71
C ARG A 22 -8.24 8.28 -4.23
N GLY A 23 -7.49 9.12 -3.50
CA GLY A 23 -6.19 8.77 -2.94
C GLY A 23 -6.29 7.59 -1.96
N GLN A 24 -7.28 7.60 -1.07
CA GLN A 24 -7.55 6.49 -0.15
C GLN A 24 -7.87 5.19 -0.90
N ARG A 25 -8.67 5.25 -1.97
CA ARG A 25 -8.97 4.07 -2.79
C ARG A 25 -7.70 3.50 -3.44
N ILE A 26 -6.89 4.35 -4.07
CA ILE A 26 -5.63 3.90 -4.71
C ILE A 26 -4.69 3.28 -3.67
N PHE A 27 -4.57 3.92 -2.50
CA PHE A 27 -3.75 3.40 -1.40
C PHE A 27 -4.24 2.04 -0.90
N HIS A 28 -5.56 1.87 -0.78
CA HIS A 28 -6.15 0.58 -0.40
C HIS A 28 -5.91 -0.49 -1.48
N GLU A 29 -6.12 -0.18 -2.75
CA GLU A 29 -5.86 -1.10 -3.87
C GLU A 29 -4.38 -1.53 -3.92
N ALA A 30 -3.46 -0.60 -3.69
CA ALA A 30 -2.02 -0.90 -3.62
C ALA A 30 -1.70 -1.88 -2.47
N ARG A 31 -2.30 -1.67 -1.28
CA ARG A 31 -2.16 -2.60 -0.15
C ARG A 31 -2.67 -4.00 -0.47
N GLU A 32 -3.82 -4.11 -1.12
CA GLU A 32 -4.39 -5.39 -1.52
C GLU A 32 -3.52 -6.12 -2.54
N LEU A 33 -2.97 -5.40 -3.52
CA LEU A 33 -2.04 -5.96 -4.50
C LEU A 33 -0.77 -6.49 -3.83
N LEU A 34 -0.18 -5.73 -2.92
CA LEU A 34 0.99 -6.17 -2.14
C LEU A 34 0.67 -7.39 -1.29
N ALA A 35 -0.47 -7.40 -0.60
CA ALA A 35 -0.90 -8.52 0.22
C ALA A 35 -1.03 -9.82 -0.59
N ARG A 36 -1.63 -9.74 -1.79
CA ARG A 36 -1.75 -10.89 -2.70
C ARG A 36 -0.38 -11.39 -3.18
N ARG A 37 0.50 -10.47 -3.58
CA ARG A 37 1.88 -10.81 -3.99
C ARG A 37 2.63 -11.52 -2.87
N ILE A 38 2.60 -10.96 -1.66
CA ILE A 38 3.28 -11.51 -0.49
C ILE A 38 2.73 -12.90 -0.13
N ARG A 39 1.42 -13.11 -0.17
CA ARG A 39 0.83 -14.45 0.06
C ARG A 39 1.31 -15.48 -0.96
N ALA A 40 1.49 -15.07 -2.22
CA ALA A 40 1.99 -15.96 -3.27
C ALA A 40 3.47 -16.32 -3.07
N GLU A 41 4.28 -15.39 -2.56
CA GLU A 41 5.73 -15.58 -2.36
C GLU A 41 6.08 -16.30 -1.05
N VAL A 42 5.42 -15.92 0.05
CA VAL A 42 5.76 -16.36 1.41
C VAL A 42 4.87 -17.52 1.87
N GLY A 43 3.75 -17.75 1.19
CA GLY A 43 2.75 -18.75 1.57
C GLY A 43 1.78 -18.25 2.65
N PRO A 44 0.97 -19.15 3.24
CA PRO A 44 0.01 -18.80 4.27
C PRO A 44 0.70 -18.23 5.51
N VAL A 45 0.24 -17.06 5.97
CA VAL A 45 0.68 -16.39 7.20
C VAL A 45 -0.54 -15.84 7.92
N SER A 46 -0.40 -15.54 9.22
CA SER A 46 -1.45 -14.82 9.95
C SER A 46 -1.75 -13.44 9.34
N GLU A 47 -2.99 -12.96 9.51
CA GLU A 47 -3.40 -11.63 9.00
C GLU A 47 -2.60 -10.49 9.66
N GLU A 48 -2.12 -10.68 10.89
CA GLU A 48 -1.24 -9.74 11.57
C GLU A 48 0.14 -9.68 10.90
N ARG A 49 0.76 -10.85 10.68
CA ARG A 49 2.04 -10.93 9.99
C ARG A 49 1.95 -10.39 8.56
N LEU A 50 0.88 -10.69 7.84
CA LEU A 50 0.65 -10.15 6.49
C LEU A 50 0.60 -8.62 6.49
N ARG A 51 -0.11 -8.00 7.44
CA ARG A 51 -0.18 -6.54 7.55
C ARG A 51 1.19 -5.91 7.77
N LEU A 52 2.03 -6.52 8.60
CA LEU A 52 3.40 -6.06 8.84
C LEU A 52 4.30 -6.21 7.61
N LEU A 53 4.20 -7.34 6.90
CA LEU A 53 4.93 -7.57 5.65
C LEU A 53 4.54 -6.55 4.56
N VAL A 54 3.23 -6.28 4.41
CA VAL A 54 2.74 -5.24 3.49
C VAL A 54 3.27 -3.87 3.87
N ALA A 55 3.20 -3.50 5.16
CA ALA A 55 3.72 -2.22 5.63
C ALA A 55 5.22 -2.08 5.34
N ARG A 56 6.00 -3.16 5.53
CA ARG A 56 7.44 -3.16 5.29
C ARG A 56 7.80 -2.85 3.83
N GLU A 57 7.01 -3.35 2.89
CA GLU A 57 7.17 -3.04 1.47
C GLU A 57 6.75 -1.60 1.13
N MET A 58 5.69 -1.10 1.76
CA MET A 58 5.22 0.28 1.53
C MET A 58 6.18 1.35 2.07
N TYR A 59 6.87 1.03 3.17
CA TYR A 59 7.84 1.90 3.82
C TYR A 59 9.29 1.50 3.50
N ALA A 60 9.53 0.91 2.32
CA ALA A 60 10.85 0.40 1.93
C ALA A 60 11.94 1.47 1.94
N ASP A 61 11.57 2.72 1.63
CA ASP A 61 12.44 3.89 1.55
C ASP A 61 12.55 4.68 2.87
N GLU A 62 11.94 4.19 3.96
CA GLU A 62 11.97 4.81 5.28
C GLU A 62 12.72 3.90 6.28
N PRO A 63 14.06 4.03 6.42
CA PRO A 63 14.89 3.06 7.13
C PRO A 63 14.50 2.85 8.59
N GLU A 64 14.09 3.92 9.28
CA GLU A 64 13.69 3.87 10.68
C GLU A 64 12.39 3.08 10.88
N ILE A 65 11.40 3.31 10.00
CA ILE A 65 10.13 2.58 10.02
C ILE A 65 10.36 1.12 9.66
N ARG A 66 11.18 0.86 8.64
CA ARG A 66 11.52 -0.49 8.21
C ARG A 66 12.21 -1.28 9.34
N ALA A 67 13.17 -0.68 10.03
CA ALA A 67 13.83 -1.31 11.16
C ALA A 67 12.86 -1.60 12.33
N TRP A 68 11.87 -0.74 12.54
CA TRP A 68 10.80 -0.99 13.51
C TRP A 68 9.91 -2.16 13.07
N LEU A 69 9.48 -2.19 11.81
CA LEU A 69 8.66 -3.27 11.25
C LEU A 69 9.38 -4.63 11.28
N ASP A 70 10.69 -4.66 11.02
CA ASP A 70 11.51 -5.87 11.12
C ASP A 70 11.46 -6.45 12.54
N ARG A 71 11.57 -5.61 13.58
CA ARG A 71 11.45 -6.04 14.99
C ARG A 71 10.05 -6.57 15.33
N GLU A 72 8.99 -5.95 14.80
CA GLU A 72 7.64 -6.45 15.03
C GLU A 72 7.40 -7.78 14.30
N LEU A 73 7.95 -7.95 13.10
CA LEU A 73 7.89 -9.23 12.36
C LEU A 73 8.61 -10.37 13.05
N GLU A 74 9.66 -10.10 13.84
CA GLU A 74 10.32 -11.10 14.66
C GLU A 74 9.46 -11.57 15.85
N ARG A 75 8.60 -10.68 16.37
CA ARG A 75 7.68 -10.98 17.47
C ARG A 75 6.46 -11.77 17.01
N VAL A 76 5.92 -11.44 15.85
CA VAL A 76 4.76 -12.13 15.25
C VAL A 76 5.25 -13.34 14.45
N ARG A 77 5.62 -14.44 15.12
CA ARG A 77 5.96 -15.71 14.46
C ARG A 77 4.69 -16.49 14.07
N ALA A 78 4.78 -17.14 12.90
CA ALA A 78 3.74 -17.88 12.16
C ALA A 78 2.76 -17.00 11.34
#